data_AF-Q4KU43-F1
#
_entry.id   AF-Q4KU43-F1
#
_cell.length_a   1.000
_cell.length_b   1.000
_cell.length_c   1.000
_cell.angle_alpha   90.00
_cell.angle_beta   90.00
_cell.angle_gamma   90.00
#
_symmetry.space_group_name_H-M   'P 1'
#
loop_
_entity.id
_entity.type
_entity.pdbx_description
1 polymer ?
#
loop_
_entity_poly.entity_id
_entity_poly.type
_entity_poly.pdbx_seq_one_letter_code
_entity_poly.pdbx_strand_id
1 'polypeptide(L)' 'AIVWDEYLTGPFGLIAQYSLLKEHEVEKMFTLKGSRLPAADVKNIIFFVRPRLEL' A
#
# COMPACT_ATOMS: atom_id res chain seq x y z
N ALA A 1 -2.29 7.40 -1.99
CA ALA A 1 -1.22 6.52 -1.50
C ALA A 1 -1.76 5.14 -1.16
N ILE A 2 -0.95 4.09 -1.34
CA ILE A 2 -1.29 2.73 -0.90
C ILE A 2 -0.46 2.36 0.34
N VAL A 3 -1.11 1.78 1.34
CA VAL A 3 -0.47 1.19 2.52
C VAL A 3 -0.56 -0.33 2.40
N TRP A 4 0.59 -1.00 2.38
CA TRP A 4 0.73 -2.43 2.12
C TRP A 4 0.94 -3.22 3.40
N ASP A 5 0.14 -4.25 3.64
CA ASP A 5 0.60 -5.42 4.40
C ASP A 5 1.82 -6.00 3.68
N GLU A 6 2.95 -6.08 4.38
CA GLU A 6 4.24 -6.49 3.83
C GLU A 6 4.16 -7.83 3.10
N TYR A 7 3.35 -8.76 3.61
CA TYR A 7 3.18 -10.08 3.03
C TYR A 7 2.47 -10.09 1.67
N LEU A 8 1.80 -9.00 1.29
CA LEU A 8 1.14 -8.89 -0.02
C LEU A 8 2.10 -8.36 -1.10
N THR A 9 3.15 -7.64 -0.74
CA THR A 9 4.02 -6.96 -1.72
C THR A 9 4.67 -7.92 -2.72
N GLY A 10 5.17 -9.07 -2.26
CA GLY A 10 5.77 -10.10 -3.10
C GLY A 10 4.78 -10.75 -4.07
N PRO A 11 3.70 -11.39 -3.57
CA PRO A 11 2.68 -12.00 -4.43
C PRO A 11 2.03 -11.01 -5.40
N PHE A 12 1.77 -9.77 -4.95
CA PHE A 12 1.14 -8.75 -5.79
C PHE A 12 2.03 -8.32 -6.96
N GLY A 13 3.37 -8.37 -6.78
CA GLY A 13 4.33 -8.10 -7.86
C GLY A 13 4.20 -9.04 -9.07
N LEU A 14 3.60 -10.22 -8.91
CA LEU A 14 3.31 -11.12 -10.04
C LEU A 14 2.08 -10.69 -10.85
N ILE A 15 1.24 -9.82 -10.30
CA ILE A 15 -0.02 -9.37 -10.91
C ILE A 15 0.13 -7.96 -11.51
N ALA A 16 0.76 -7.06 -10.76
CA ALA A 16 0.92 -5.68 -11.16
C ALA A 16 2.19 -5.07 -10.59
N GLN A 17 2.87 -4.31 -11.44
CA GLN A 17 4.08 -3.57 -11.09
C GLN A 17 3.72 -2.11 -10.76
N TYR A 18 4.66 -1.40 -10.13
CA TYR A 18 4.48 0.01 -9.78
C TYR A 18 4.13 0.89 -10.99
N SER A 19 4.62 0.54 -12.20
CA SER A 19 4.28 1.26 -13.43
C SER A 19 2.77 1.38 -13.64
N LEU A 20 2.04 0.28 -13.47
CA LEU A 20 0.58 0.26 -13.59
C LEU A 20 -0.09 1.09 -12.48
N LEU A 21 0.38 0.97 -11.24
CA LEU A 21 -0.18 1.73 -10.12
C LEU A 21 0.01 3.24 -10.31
N LYS A 22 1.14 3.64 -10.87
CA LYS A 22 1.44 5.04 -11.17
C LYS A 22 0.50 5.63 -12.22
N GLU A 23 0.06 4.83 -13.21
CA GLU A 23 -0.95 5.24 -14.20
C GLU A 23 -2.32 5.56 -13.56
N HIS A 24 -2.60 4.99 -12.38
CA HIS A 24 -3.80 5.22 -11.59
C HIS A 24 -3.57 6.18 -10.41
N GLU A 25 -2.66 7.15 -10.56
CA GLU A 25 -2.41 8.23 -9.59
C GLU A 25 -1.92 7.74 -8.21
N VAL A 26 -1.29 6.56 -8.16
CA VAL A 26 -0.61 6.09 -6.94
C VAL A 26 0.76 6.75 -6.85
N GLU A 27 0.83 7.88 -6.17
CA GLU A 27 2.07 8.66 -6.01
C GLU A 27 3.00 8.16 -4.90
N LYS A 28 2.44 7.52 -3.88
CA LYS A 28 3.15 7.07 -2.68
C LYS A 28 2.70 5.68 -2.28
N MET A 29 3.66 4.88 -1.83
CA MET A 29 3.44 3.55 -1.27
C MET A 29 4.17 3.45 0.07
N PHE A 30 3.51 2.85 1.06
CA PHE A 30 4.03 2.66 2.41
C PHE A 30 3.82 1.22 2.85
N THR A 31 4.67 0.71 3.72
CA THR A 31 4.40 -0.54 4.46
C THR A 31 3.53 -0.21 5.67
N LEU A 32 2.55 -1.06 5.98
CA LEU A 32 1.75 -1.00 7.19
C LEU A 32 2.66 -1.15 8.42
N LYS A 33 2.61 -0.18 9.32
CA LYS A 33 3.32 -0.16 10.60
C LYS A 33 2.38 0.35 11.68
N GLY A 34 2.59 -0.04 12.93
CA GLY A 34 1.76 0.40 14.07
C GLY A 34 1.93 1.89 14.47
N SER A 35 2.83 2.62 13.82
CA SER A 35 3.04 4.05 14.04
C SER A 35 2.24 4.92 13.06
N ARG A 36 2.21 6.23 13.30
CA ARG A 36 1.55 7.19 12.41
C ARG A 36 2.12 7.09 10.99
N LEU A 37 1.23 7.11 9.99
CA LEU A 37 1.62 7.18 8.59
C LEU A 37 2.46 8.44 8.31
N PRO A 38 3.47 8.35 7.42
CA PRO A 38 4.20 9.52 6.96
C PRO A 38 3.24 10.56 6.37
N ALA A 39 3.57 11.85 6.55
CA ALA A 39 2.84 12.91 5.88
C ALA A 39 2.94 12.73 4.36
N ALA A 40 1.80 12.77 3.68
CA ALA A 40 1.70 12.68 2.23
C ALA A 40 0.61 13.62 1.76
N ASP A 41 0.94 14.48 0.80
CA ASP A 41 -0.02 15.37 0.15
C ASP A 41 -0.79 14.57 -0.91
N VAL A 42 -1.74 13.76 -0.45
CA VAL A 42 -2.55 12.89 -1.29
C VAL A 42 -4.00 12.94 -0.83
N LYS A 43 -4.93 12.87 -1.78
CA LYS A 43 -6.36 12.88 -1.48
C LYS A 43 -6.84 11.61 -0.79
N ASN A 44 -6.25 10.47 -1.15
CA ASN A 44 -6.72 9.15 -0.73
C ASN A 44 -5.60 8.31 -0.09
N ILE A 45 -5.96 7.58 0.96
CA ILE A 45 -5.15 6.52 1.56
C ILE A 45 -5.92 5.20 1.42
N ILE A 46 -5.34 4.22 0.73
CA ILE A 46 -5.96 2.92 0.47
C ILE A 46 -5.14 1.82 1.15
N PHE A 47 -5.78 0.97 1.94
CA PHE A 47 -5.13 -0.12 2.66
C PHE A 47 -5.28 -1.44 1.90
N PHE A 48 -4.15 -2.05 1.54
CA PHE A 48 -4.08 -3.40 1.01
C PHE A 48 -3.63 -4.31 2.14
N VAL A 49 -4.58 -5.00 2.76
CA VAL A 49 -4.35 -5.81 3.96
C VAL A 49 -5.03 -7.18 3.82
N ARG A 50 -4.44 -8.21 4.42
CA ARG A 50 -5.12 -9.50 4.56
C ARG A 50 -6.22 -9.38 5.63
N PRO A 51 -7.32 -10.14 5.53
CA PRO A 51 -8.38 -10.13 6.53
C PRO A 51 -7.94 -10.91 7.77
N ARG A 52 -7.07 -10.31 8.59
CA ARG A 52 -6.53 -10.89 9.82
C ARG A 52 -6.69 -9.91 10.97
N LEU A 53 -6.96 -10.44 12.16
CA LEU A 53 -6.80 -9.71 13.41
C LEU A 53 -5.36 -9.87 13.86
N GLU A 54 -4.67 -8.76 14.14
CA GLU A 54 -3.48 -8.80 15.00
C GLU A 54 -4.01 -8.77 16.44
N LEU A 55 -3.84 -9.90 17.15
CA LEU A 55 -4.22 -10.09 18.55
C LEU A 55 -2.95 -10.11 19.40
#